data_AF-A0A2R7M4S9-F1
#
_entry.id   AF-A0A2R7M4S9-F1
#
_cell.length_a   1.000
_cell.length_b   1.000
_cell.length_c   1.000
_cell.angle_alpha   90.00
_cell.angle_beta   90.00
_cell.angle_gamma   90.00
#
_symmetry.space_group_name_H-M   'P 1'
#
loop_
_entity.id
_entity.type
_entity.pdbx_description
1 polymer ?
#
loop_
_entity_poly.entity_id
_entity_poly.type
_entity_poly.pdbx_seq_one_letter_code
_entity_poly.pdbx_strand_id
1 'polypeptide(L)'
;YYDALNSIVLEDDSESLQRVINVVDKEIQNLPPKCKEVFILSKKEGLTNIEIAEHLDVSIKTVEAQITKAFSILRSSLDDKIKNFLFLLFSKKKSLRLNL
;
A
#
# COMPACT_ATOMS: atom_id res chain seq x y z
N TYR A 1 -12.32 -3.69 -16.63
CA TYR A 1 -12.15 -2.47 -15.80
C TYR A 1 -13.33 -2.30 -14.87
N TYR A 2 -14.55 -2.09 -15.41
CA TYR A 2 -15.77 -2.08 -14.62
C TYR A 2 -16.04 -3.41 -13.92
N ASP A 3 -15.72 -4.57 -14.50
CA ASP A 3 -15.99 -5.87 -13.86
C ASP A 3 -15.18 -6.14 -12.60
N ALA A 4 -13.93 -5.68 -12.52
CA ALA A 4 -13.10 -5.81 -11.32
C ALA A 4 -13.49 -4.80 -10.24
N LEU A 5 -13.97 -3.62 -10.65
CA LEU A 5 -14.52 -2.61 -9.75
C LEU A 5 -15.89 -3.09 -9.22
N ASN A 6 -16.71 -3.66 -10.08
CA ASN A 6 -18.00 -4.27 -9.77
C ASN A 6 -17.86 -5.50 -8.90
N SER A 7 -16.83 -6.34 -9.04
CA SER A 7 -16.65 -7.48 -8.13
C SER A 7 -16.23 -7.07 -6.71
N ILE A 8 -15.86 -5.80 -6.49
CA ILE A 8 -15.50 -5.25 -5.17
C ILE A 8 -16.63 -4.33 -4.66
N VAL A 9 -17.36 -3.66 -5.56
CA VAL A 9 -18.40 -2.67 -5.25
C VAL A 9 -19.83 -3.24 -5.30
N LEU A 10 -20.09 -4.34 -6.03
CA LEU A 10 -21.44 -4.94 -6.12
C LEU A 10 -21.74 -5.93 -5.00
N GLU A 11 -20.75 -6.31 -4.19
CA GLU A 11 -21.00 -6.85 -2.85
C GLU A 11 -21.01 -5.67 -1.89
N ASP A 12 -22.09 -4.88 -1.92
CA ASP A 12 -22.41 -3.79 -0.97
C ASP A 12 -22.75 -4.37 0.42
N ASP A 13 -21.83 -5.19 0.89
CA ASP A 13 -21.78 -5.86 2.16
C ASP A 13 -20.75 -5.06 2.98
N SER A 14 -21.24 -4.15 3.83
CA SER A 14 -20.41 -3.43 4.79
C SER A 14 -19.55 -4.37 5.66
N GLU A 15 -19.99 -5.61 5.87
CA GLU A 15 -19.27 -6.68 6.54
C GLU A 15 -18.08 -7.19 5.71
N SER A 16 -18.21 -7.30 4.39
CA SER A 16 -17.14 -7.66 3.46
C SER A 16 -16.04 -6.60 3.40
N LEU A 17 -16.42 -5.31 3.31
CA LEU A 17 -15.45 -4.22 3.38
C LEU A 17 -14.73 -4.22 4.74
N GLN A 18 -15.48 -4.39 5.84
CA GLN A 18 -14.89 -4.46 7.17
C GLN A 18 -13.95 -5.67 7.32
N ARG A 19 -14.29 -6.83 6.75
CA ARG A 19 -13.41 -8.01 6.72
C ARG A 19 -12.12 -7.71 5.98
N VAL A 20 -12.18 -7.09 4.82
CA VAL A 20 -10.98 -6.71 4.04
C VAL A 20 -10.12 -5.72 4.82
N ILE A 21 -10.71 -4.69 5.42
CA ILE A 21 -10.00 -3.71 6.27
C ILE A 21 -9.28 -4.41 7.42
N ASN A 22 -9.97 -5.28 8.15
CA ASN A 22 -9.40 -6.00 9.29
C ASN A 22 -8.22 -6.89 8.88
N VAL A 23 -8.31 -7.56 7.73
CA VAL A 23 -7.22 -8.39 7.20
C VAL A 23 -6.02 -7.50 6.85
N VAL A 24 -6.23 -6.39 6.14
CA VAL A 24 -5.16 -5.47 5.77
C VAL A 24 -4.49 -4.86 7.01
N ASP A 25 -5.27 -4.41 8.00
CA ASP A 25 -4.75 -3.83 9.23
C ASP A 25 -3.92 -4.84 10.03
N LYS A 26 -4.36 -6.09 10.11
CA LYS A 26 -3.59 -7.17 10.73
C LYS A 26 -2.25 -7.37 10.04
N GLU A 27 -2.23 -7.39 8.71
CA GLU A 27 -1.00 -7.54 7.93
C GLU A 27 -0.07 -6.33 8.05
N ILE A 28 -0.62 -5.11 8.16
CA ILE A 28 0.16 -3.91 8.47
C ILE A 28 0.84 -4.04 9.83
N GLN A 29 0.19 -4.61 10.85
CA GLN A 29 0.81 -4.82 12.16
C GLN A 29 1.99 -5.80 12.12
N ASN A 30 1.95 -6.76 11.20
CA ASN A 30 3.01 -7.75 10.99
C ASN A 30 4.22 -7.21 10.19
N LEU A 31 4.13 -6.00 9.65
CA LEU A 31 5.26 -5.38 8.97
C LEU A 31 6.44 -5.14 9.93
N PRO A 32 7.70 -5.26 9.45
CA PRO A 32 8.87 -4.85 10.20
C PRO A 32 8.72 -3.41 10.69
N PRO A 33 9.18 -3.05 11.90
CA PRO A 33 8.88 -1.77 12.54
C PRO A 33 9.08 -0.54 11.64
N LYS A 34 10.22 -0.49 10.92
CA LYS A 34 10.54 0.63 10.01
C LYS A 34 9.71 0.64 8.73
N CYS A 35 9.32 -0.53 8.21
CA CYS A 35 8.39 -0.61 7.09
C CYS A 35 7.00 -0.12 7.52
N LYS A 36 6.55 -0.54 8.71
CA LYS A 36 5.26 -0.16 9.29
C LYS A 36 5.15 1.34 9.52
N GLU A 37 6.15 1.92 10.19
CA GLU A 37 6.22 3.35 10.49
C GLU A 37 6.11 4.20 9.21
N VAL A 38 6.97 3.92 8.23
CA VAL A 38 6.97 4.62 6.93
C VAL A 38 5.65 4.43 6.16
N PHE A 39 5.07 3.22 6.20
CA PHE A 39 3.80 2.94 5.54
C PHE A 39 2.64 3.73 6.17
N ILE A 40 2.56 3.78 7.51
CA ILE A 40 1.51 4.53 8.23
C ILE A 40 1.63 6.02 7.94
N LEU A 41 2.83 6.60 8.03
CA LEU A 41 3.04 8.01 7.72
C LEU A 41 2.62 8.35 6.27
N SER A 42 2.93 7.48 5.30
CA SER A 42 2.53 7.71 3.91
C SER A 42 1.03 7.54 3.66
N LYS A 43 0.40 6.51 4.26
CA LYS A 43 -0.96 6.08 3.86
C LYS A 43 -2.07 6.54 4.78
N LYS A 44 -1.79 6.68 6.07
CA LYS A 44 -2.75 7.14 7.08
C LYS A 44 -2.62 8.64 7.30
N GLU A 45 -1.40 9.11 7.49
CA GLU A 45 -1.12 10.51 7.80
C GLU A 45 -0.92 11.36 6.52
N GLY A 46 -0.75 10.73 5.36
CA GLY A 46 -0.72 11.40 4.06
C GLY A 46 0.60 12.12 3.73
N LEU A 47 1.67 11.86 4.47
CA LEU A 47 2.96 12.50 4.24
C LEU A 47 3.59 12.01 2.93
N THR A 48 4.27 12.94 2.25
CA THR A 48 5.12 12.66 1.10
C THR A 48 6.42 11.99 1.54
N ASN A 49 7.10 11.31 0.60
CA ASN A 49 8.40 10.68 0.90
C ASN A 49 9.46 11.67 1.41
N ILE A 50 9.36 12.95 1.01
CA ILE A 50 10.25 14.02 1.45
C ILE A 50 9.96 14.36 2.91
N GLU A 51 8.70 14.62 3.25
CA GLU A 51 8.29 14.92 4.62
C GLU A 51 8.60 13.76 5.57
N ILE A 52 8.44 12.51 5.13
CA ILE A 52 8.81 11.32 5.93
C ILE A 52 10.33 11.25 6.12
N ALA A 53 11.10 11.54 5.08
CA ALA A 53 12.57 11.52 5.14
C ALA A 53 13.09 12.54 6.15
N GLU A 54 12.52 13.75 6.13
CA GLU A 54 12.82 14.81 7.10
C GLU A 54 12.35 14.44 8.51
N HIS A 55 11.14 13.91 8.65
CA HIS A 55 10.56 13.53 9.94
C HIS A 55 11.35 12.42 10.65
N LEU A 56 11.88 11.46 9.90
CA LEU A 56 12.61 10.31 10.44
C LEU A 56 14.14 10.46 10.40
N ASP A 57 14.65 11.60 9.91
CA ASP A 57 16.08 11.87 9.68
C ASP A 57 16.77 10.74 8.88
N VAL A 58 16.20 10.42 7.72
CA VAL A 58 16.74 9.41 6.78
C VAL A 58 16.72 9.92 5.35
N SER A 59 17.45 9.27 4.44
CA SER A 59 17.37 9.62 3.03
C SER A 59 16.00 9.28 2.42
N ILE A 60 15.56 10.06 1.42
CA ILE A 60 14.36 9.75 0.61
C ILE A 60 14.44 8.32 0.02
N LYS A 61 15.62 7.87 -0.41
CA LYS A 61 15.84 6.51 -0.90
C LYS A 61 15.56 5.45 0.17
N THR A 62 15.89 5.73 1.43
CA THR A 62 15.55 4.86 2.56
C THR A 62 14.04 4.74 2.69
N VAL A 63 13.31 5.86 2.62
CA VAL A 63 11.83 5.88 2.66
C VAL A 63 11.25 5.05 1.51
N GLU A 64 11.70 5.27 0.28
CA GLU A 64 11.26 4.52 -0.90
C GLU A 64 11.51 3.01 -0.76
N ALA A 65 12.68 2.62 -0.22
CA ALA A 65 13.01 1.23 0.03
C ALA A 65 12.10 0.61 1.10
N GLN A 66 11.79 1.33 2.18
CA GLN A 66 10.88 0.85 3.21
C GLN A 66 9.43 0.73 2.70
N ILE A 67 8.95 1.69 1.90
CA ILE A 67 7.63 1.61 1.23
C ILE A 67 7.58 0.40 0.30
N THR A 68 8.59 0.23 -0.54
CA THR A 68 8.66 -0.90 -1.49
C THR A 68 8.66 -2.24 -0.75
N LYS A 69 9.43 -2.33 0.33
CA LYS A 69 9.47 -3.52 1.18
C LYS A 69 8.14 -3.79 1.87
N ALA A 70 7.47 -2.76 2.39
CA ALA A 70 6.13 -2.89 2.97
C ALA A 70 5.13 -3.47 1.97
N PHE A 71 5.07 -2.89 0.75
CA PHE A 71 4.19 -3.39 -0.31
C PHE A 71 4.52 -4.83 -0.73
N SER A 72 5.80 -5.19 -0.82
CA SER A 72 6.21 -6.56 -1.15
C SER A 72 5.67 -7.56 -0.12
N ILE A 73 5.81 -7.24 1.18
CA ILE A 73 5.34 -8.09 2.27
C ILE A 73 3.81 -8.20 2.25
N LEU A 74 3.10 -7.08 2.17
CA LEU A 74 1.63 -7.08 2.10
C LEU A 74 1.12 -7.84 0.87
N ARG A 75 1.80 -7.73 -0.26
CA ARG A 75 1.44 -8.47 -1.48
C ARG A 75 1.70 -9.96 -1.33
N SER A 76 2.64 -10.39 -0.49
CA SER A 76 2.88 -11.82 -0.22
C SER A 76 1.90 -12.42 0.79
N SER A 77 1.33 -11.62 1.69
CA SER A 77 0.50 -12.12 2.80
C SER A 77 -1.02 -12.01 2.61
N LEU A 78 -1.46 -11.17 1.68
CA LEU A 78 -2.89 -10.97 1.38
C LEU A 78 -3.39 -11.92 0.29
N ASP A 79 -4.71 -12.10 0.15
CA ASP A 79 -5.32 -12.87 -0.95
C ASP A 79 -5.22 -12.14 -2.30
N ASP A 80 -5.25 -12.88 -3.41
CA ASP A 80 -5.05 -12.34 -4.77
C ASP A 80 -6.03 -11.23 -5.16
N LYS A 81 -7.28 -11.31 -4.68
CA LYS A 81 -8.27 -10.22 -4.86
C LYS A 81 -7.78 -8.91 -4.22
N ILE A 82 -7.28 -8.97 -2.99
CA ILE A 82 -6.77 -7.81 -2.24
C ILE A 82 -5.44 -7.34 -2.85
N LYS A 83 -4.55 -8.25 -3.27
CA LYS A 83 -3.31 -7.89 -3.99
C LYS A 83 -3.59 -7.10 -5.26
N ASN A 84 -4.58 -7.51 -6.04
CA ASN A 84 -4.97 -6.85 -7.27
C ASN A 84 -5.59 -5.48 -6.99
N PHE A 85 -6.38 -5.36 -5.92
CA PHE A 85 -6.91 -4.07 -5.46
C PHE A 85 -5.80 -3.12 -5.01
N LEU A 86 -4.88 -3.56 -4.15
CA LEU A 86 -3.71 -2.76 -3.74
C LEU A 86 -2.84 -2.41 -4.94
N PHE A 87 -2.65 -3.33 -5.89
CA PHE A 87 -1.96 -3.03 -7.13
C PHE A 87 -2.64 -1.89 -7.89
N LEU A 88 -3.97 -1.90 -8.02
CA LEU A 88 -4.70 -0.86 -8.75
C LEU A 88 -4.63 0.50 -8.05
N LEU A 89 -4.78 0.53 -6.72
CA LEU A 89 -4.70 1.76 -5.93
C LEU A 89 -3.29 2.37 -5.95
N PHE A 90 -2.26 1.53 -5.94
CA PHE A 90 -0.88 1.97 -5.73
C PHE A 90 0.04 1.85 -6.96
N SER A 91 -0.40 1.30 -8.10
CA SER A 91 0.45 1.13 -9.31
C SER A 91 0.70 2.38 -10.14
N LYS A 92 0.15 3.55 -9.79
CA LYS A 92 0.46 4.77 -10.55
C LYS A 92 1.72 5.47 -10.02
N LYS A 93 2.89 5.02 -10.50
CA LYS A 93 3.94 5.84 -11.16
C LYS A 93 5.09 4.95 -11.68
N LYS A 94 4.87 4.21 -12.78
CA LYS A 94 6.01 3.81 -13.63
C LYS A 94 6.31 4.99 -14.54
N SER A 95 7.32 5.80 -14.20
CA SER A 95 7.96 6.65 -15.21
C SER A 95 8.49 5.70 -16.27
N LEU A 96 7.77 5.58 -17.38
CA LEU A 96 8.29 5.04 -18.62
C LEU A 96 9.39 6.01 -19.05
N ARG A 97 10.63 5.73 -18.67
CA ARG A 97 11.77 6.25 -19.43
C ARG A 97 11.79 5.48 -20.74
N LEU A 98 11.03 5.97 -21.72
CA LEU A 98 11.33 5.75 -23.12
C LEU A 98 12.62 6.53 -23.37
N ASN A 99 13.72 5.80 -23.54
CA ASN A 99 14.91 6.35 -24.16
C ASN A 99 14.55 6.59 -25.64
N LEU A 100 14.38 7.86 -26.00
CA LEU A 100 14.59 8.37 -27.35
C LEU A 100 15.78 9.32 -27.28
#